data_AF-A0A177LSU2-F1
#
_entry.id   AF-A0A177LSU2-F1
#
_cell.length_a   1.000
_cell.length_b   1.000
_cell.length_c   1.000
_cell.angle_alpha   90.00
_cell.angle_beta   90.00
_cell.angle_gamma   90.00
#
_symmetry.space_group_name_H-M   'P 1'
#
loop_
_entity.id
_entity.type
_entity.pdbx_description
1 polymer ?
#
loop_
_entity_poly.entity_id
_entity_poly.type
_entity_poly.pdbx_seq_one_letter_code
_entity_poly.pdbx_strand_id
1 'polypeptide(L)'
;MPNTQLLIIDAQNDFCDHATEGYVPALPVPGAYQDCLRLAQLIERVGLAISGIIATLDTHHMIDLAHNTSWLTEHGVAPPPFSLVTAADFLSGRYRLAATPVSPEQNDYVLNYLTQLEQMQRPFILWPPHCLIGTPGHNLNTELAQALSNWETRTGKPVTFMQKGENIWTESFSALKAVIPDPADQATGLNRAVLEMLARSDRILIAGQASSHCVKETINDILQFGAAGLKHKLVVLTDCMSPVSGFEAAVEQFFTELRSQGIRLATSAEIALELVPANTKF
;
A
#
# COMPACT_ATOMS: atom_id res chain seq x y z
N MET A 1 -15.09 25.20 -5.37
CA MET A 1 -14.06 24.26 -5.90
C MET A 1 -14.54 22.85 -5.61
N PRO A 2 -14.29 21.87 -6.48
CA PRO A 2 -14.69 20.48 -6.23
C PRO A 2 -14.03 19.94 -4.96
N ASN A 3 -14.76 19.15 -4.18
CA ASN A 3 -14.25 18.46 -2.99
C ASN A 3 -13.23 17.39 -3.42
N THR A 4 -11.94 17.74 -3.40
CA THR A 4 -10.85 16.86 -3.86
C THR A 4 -10.20 16.15 -2.68
N GLN A 5 -10.24 14.83 -2.68
CA GLN A 5 -9.54 13.99 -1.71
C GLN A 5 -8.25 13.46 -2.33
N LEU A 6 -7.16 13.47 -1.57
CA LEU A 6 -5.94 12.74 -1.92
C LEU A 6 -5.86 11.47 -1.05
N LEU A 7 -5.68 10.33 -1.70
CA LEU A 7 -5.37 9.04 -1.08
C LEU A 7 -3.93 8.69 -1.41
N ILE A 8 -3.09 8.64 -0.39
CA ILE A 8 -1.68 8.29 -0.46
C ILE A 8 -1.54 6.89 0.11
N ILE A 9 -1.01 5.95 -0.67
CA ILE A 9 -0.88 4.55 -0.27
C ILE A 9 0.59 4.28 0.06
N ASP A 10 0.90 3.96 1.31
CA ASP A 10 2.18 3.38 1.76
C ASP A 10 3.44 4.09 1.21
N ALA A 11 3.46 5.43 1.22
CA ALA A 11 4.62 6.21 0.78
C ALA A 11 5.71 6.26 1.87
N GLN A 12 6.09 5.09 2.39
CA GLN A 12 6.98 4.87 3.52
C GLN A 12 8.44 4.72 3.11
N ASN A 13 9.33 4.97 4.06
CA ASN A 13 10.78 4.92 3.86
C ASN A 13 11.24 3.55 3.36
N ASP A 14 10.69 2.46 3.88
CA ASP A 14 11.12 1.11 3.47
C ASP A 14 10.78 0.79 2.01
N PHE A 15 9.79 1.46 1.43
CA PHE A 15 9.45 1.33 0.01
C PHE A 15 10.19 2.33 -0.89
N CYS A 16 10.82 3.36 -0.36
CA CYS A 16 11.55 4.34 -1.15
C CYS A 16 12.92 3.80 -1.55
N ASP A 17 13.32 3.93 -2.82
CA ASP A 17 14.65 3.55 -3.32
C ASP A 17 15.75 4.59 -3.03
N HIS A 18 15.75 5.14 -1.81
CA HIS A 18 16.70 6.16 -1.39
C HIS A 18 17.34 5.82 -0.04
N ALA A 19 18.60 5.37 -0.09
CA ALA A 19 19.41 5.20 1.10
C ALA A 19 20.03 6.54 1.54
N THR A 20 20.05 6.78 2.84
CA THR A 20 20.67 7.95 3.46
C THR A 20 21.78 7.51 4.43
N GLU A 21 22.55 8.46 4.93
CA GLU A 21 23.50 8.18 6.01
C GLU A 21 22.73 7.70 7.25
N GLY A 22 22.89 6.43 7.61
CA GLY A 22 22.25 5.81 8.77
C GLY A 22 20.91 5.10 8.49
N TYR A 23 20.44 5.06 7.24
CA TYR A 23 19.22 4.31 6.91
C TYR A 23 19.27 3.70 5.50
N VAL A 24 18.91 2.41 5.43
CA VAL A 24 18.77 1.65 4.18
C VAL A 24 17.35 1.07 4.15
N PRO A 25 16.55 1.40 3.11
CA PRO A 25 15.22 0.84 2.92
C PRO A 25 15.21 -0.69 2.89
N ALA A 26 14.26 -1.32 3.60
CA ALA A 26 14.17 -2.78 3.65
C ALA A 26 13.57 -3.42 2.39
N LEU A 27 12.66 -2.72 1.70
CA LEU A 27 11.94 -3.23 0.53
C LEU A 27 11.80 -2.14 -0.56
N PRO A 28 12.93 -1.57 -1.06
CA PRO A 28 12.89 -0.43 -1.96
C PRO A 28 12.23 -0.78 -3.30
N VAL A 29 11.30 0.07 -3.72
CA VAL A 29 10.66 0.05 -5.03
C VAL A 29 11.38 1.03 -5.95
N PRO A 30 11.97 0.60 -7.09
CA PRO A 30 12.69 1.51 -7.98
C PRO A 30 11.80 2.66 -8.48
N GLY A 31 12.28 3.90 -8.35
CA GLY A 31 11.56 5.12 -8.70
C GLY A 31 10.72 5.73 -7.56
N ALA A 32 10.45 4.97 -6.49
CA ALA A 32 9.50 5.39 -5.45
C ALA A 32 9.91 6.67 -4.70
N TYR A 33 11.20 6.94 -4.53
CA TYR A 33 11.64 8.20 -3.94
C TYR A 33 11.28 9.38 -4.84
N GLN A 34 11.51 9.25 -6.15
CA GLN A 34 11.17 10.31 -7.11
C GLN A 34 9.65 10.52 -7.23
N ASP A 35 8.86 9.47 -7.05
CA ASP A 35 7.40 9.55 -6.95
C ASP A 35 6.96 10.37 -5.74
N CYS A 36 7.57 10.11 -4.58
CA CYS A 36 7.31 10.86 -3.34
C CYS A 36 7.66 12.34 -3.52
N LEU A 37 8.78 12.66 -4.16
CA LEU A 37 9.16 14.05 -4.44
C LEU A 37 8.16 14.76 -5.34
N ARG A 38 7.67 14.11 -6.40
CA ARG A 38 6.65 14.69 -7.28
C ARG A 38 5.31 14.87 -6.58
N LEU A 39 4.93 13.92 -5.72
CA LEU A 39 3.74 14.03 -4.90
C LEU A 39 3.85 15.18 -3.88
N ALA A 40 4.99 15.31 -3.21
CA ALA A 40 5.27 16.41 -2.29
C ALA A 40 5.18 17.77 -3.01
N GLN A 41 5.79 17.90 -4.19
CA GLN A 41 5.70 19.10 -5.02
C GLN A 41 4.27 19.42 -5.45
N LEU A 42 3.47 18.41 -5.81
CA LEU A 42 2.05 18.59 -6.12
C LEU A 42 1.29 19.14 -4.91
N ILE A 43 1.43 18.51 -3.75
CA ILE A 43 0.79 18.96 -2.50
C ILE A 43 1.19 20.40 -2.16
N GLU A 44 2.47 20.74 -2.33
CA GLU A 44 2.95 22.10 -2.09
C GLU A 44 2.34 23.13 -3.02
N ARG A 45 2.18 22.77 -4.29
CA ARG A 45 1.69 23.68 -5.33
C ARG A 45 0.18 23.88 -5.29
N VAL A 46 -0.60 22.83 -5.01
CA VAL A 46 -2.08 22.88 -5.09
C VAL A 46 -2.78 22.53 -3.78
N GLY A 47 -2.06 22.53 -2.66
CA GLY A 47 -2.57 22.10 -1.35
C GLY A 47 -3.89 22.76 -0.92
N LEU A 48 -4.10 24.04 -1.25
CA LEU A 48 -5.34 24.75 -0.94
C LEU A 48 -6.56 24.26 -1.73
N ALA A 49 -6.35 23.59 -2.87
CA ALA A 49 -7.40 22.94 -3.66
C ALA A 49 -7.71 21.51 -3.18
N ILE A 50 -6.83 20.91 -2.36
CA ILE A 50 -7.04 19.59 -1.75
C ILE A 50 -7.87 19.77 -0.48
N SER A 51 -9.04 19.14 -0.46
CA SER A 51 -10.03 19.28 0.61
C SER A 51 -9.76 18.38 1.81
N GLY A 52 -9.12 17.22 1.58
CA GLY A 52 -8.69 16.27 2.59
C GLY A 52 -7.60 15.33 2.07
N ILE A 53 -6.81 14.76 2.98
CA ILE A 53 -5.77 13.79 2.69
C ILE A 53 -5.94 12.57 3.61
N ILE A 54 -5.91 11.37 3.02
CA ILE A 54 -5.81 10.08 3.71
C ILE A 54 -4.47 9.49 3.30
N ALA A 55 -3.64 9.09 4.27
CA ALA A 55 -2.39 8.40 4.04
C ALA A 55 -2.42 7.03 4.73
N THR A 56 -2.15 5.97 3.99
CA THR A 56 -2.04 4.62 4.55
C THR A 56 -0.60 4.32 4.93
N LEU A 57 -0.43 3.50 5.95
CA LEU A 57 0.84 2.99 6.43
C LEU A 57 0.73 1.47 6.51
N ASP A 58 1.53 0.78 5.71
CA ASP A 58 1.82 -0.62 5.96
C ASP A 58 2.50 -0.72 7.32
N THR A 59 2.06 -1.64 8.17
CA THR A 59 2.33 -1.58 9.60
C THR A 59 2.48 -3.00 10.12
N HIS A 60 3.71 -3.48 10.20
CA HIS A 60 3.98 -4.88 10.53
C HIS A 60 4.67 -5.05 11.87
N HIS A 61 4.38 -6.17 12.51
CA HIS A 61 5.24 -6.73 13.55
C HIS A 61 6.39 -7.53 12.91
N MET A 62 7.49 -7.70 13.64
CA MET A 62 8.64 -8.50 13.18
C MET A 62 8.25 -9.95 12.84
N ILE A 63 7.24 -10.49 13.52
CA ILE A 63 6.76 -11.87 13.41
C ILE A 63 5.59 -12.04 12.43
N ASP A 64 5.41 -11.09 11.52
CA ASP A 64 4.41 -11.20 10.45
C ASP A 64 4.62 -12.47 9.63
N LEU A 65 3.54 -13.21 9.34
CA LEU A 65 3.57 -14.44 8.56
C LEU A 65 4.18 -14.22 7.18
N ALA A 66 4.01 -13.05 6.57
CA ALA A 66 4.60 -12.74 5.28
C ALA A 66 6.10 -12.40 5.35
N HIS A 67 6.69 -12.20 6.53
CA HIS A 67 8.13 -11.99 6.66
C HIS A 67 8.91 -13.31 6.58
N ASN A 68 10.00 -13.33 5.81
CA ASN A 68 10.86 -14.51 5.70
C ASN A 68 11.46 -14.95 7.04
N THR A 69 11.60 -14.05 8.01
CA THR A 69 12.08 -14.34 9.37
C THR A 69 11.09 -15.13 10.23
N SER A 70 9.82 -15.19 9.84
CA SER A 70 8.78 -16.00 10.50
C SER A 70 8.82 -17.47 10.08
N TRP A 71 9.74 -17.83 9.18
CA TRP A 71 9.87 -19.16 8.59
C TRP A 71 11.28 -19.72 8.77
N LEU A 72 11.36 -21.05 8.76
CA LEU A 72 12.59 -21.81 8.66
C LEU A 72 12.49 -22.78 7.49
N THR A 73 13.60 -22.98 6.80
CA THR A 73 13.80 -24.07 5.86
C THR A 73 13.94 -25.41 6.58
N GLU A 74 13.96 -26.52 5.84
CA GLU A 74 14.30 -27.85 6.34
C GLU A 74 15.61 -27.87 7.15
N HIS A 75 16.59 -27.04 6.76
CA HIS A 75 17.89 -26.89 7.45
C HIS A 75 17.86 -25.99 8.69
N GLY A 76 16.71 -25.44 9.08
CA GLY A 76 16.57 -24.62 10.28
C GLY A 76 17.12 -23.19 10.16
N VAL A 77 17.25 -22.68 8.94
CA VAL A 77 17.62 -21.27 8.66
C VAL A 77 16.48 -20.55 7.97
N ALA A 78 16.39 -19.22 8.15
CA ALA A 78 15.37 -18.42 7.47
C ALA A 78 15.51 -18.52 5.94
N PRO A 79 14.40 -18.71 5.19
CA PRO A 79 14.42 -18.62 3.73
C PRO A 79 14.92 -17.25 3.27
N PRO A 80 15.54 -17.14 2.08
CA PRO A 80 15.85 -15.83 1.52
C PRO A 80 14.55 -15.05 1.25
N PRO A 81 14.58 -13.70 1.33
CA PRO A 81 13.48 -12.87 0.85
C PRO A 81 13.09 -13.23 -0.59
N PHE A 82 11.82 -13.02 -0.91
CA PHE A 82 11.15 -13.37 -2.15
C PHE A 82 10.99 -14.87 -2.43
N SER A 83 11.18 -15.73 -1.41
CA SER A 83 10.87 -17.15 -1.51
C SER A 83 9.36 -17.36 -1.70
N LEU A 84 8.99 -18.21 -2.65
CA LEU A 84 7.62 -18.71 -2.81
C LEU A 84 7.41 -19.89 -1.86
N VAL A 85 6.32 -19.86 -1.08
CA VAL A 85 5.93 -20.96 -0.19
C VAL A 85 4.57 -21.50 -0.62
N THR A 86 4.48 -22.81 -0.80
CA THR A 86 3.24 -23.52 -1.13
C THR A 86 2.72 -24.34 0.05
N ALA A 87 1.45 -24.75 0.00
CA ALA A 87 0.90 -25.70 0.96
C ALA A 87 1.67 -27.03 0.94
N ALA A 88 2.15 -27.45 -0.24
CA ALA A 88 2.96 -28.65 -0.41
C ALA A 88 4.35 -28.53 0.25
N ASP A 89 5.00 -27.38 0.14
CA ASP A 89 6.28 -27.13 0.80
C ASP A 89 6.13 -27.13 2.33
N PHE A 90 5.01 -26.59 2.85
CA PHE A 90 4.72 -26.61 4.28
C PHE A 90 4.46 -28.03 4.80
N LEU A 91 3.62 -28.81 4.10
CA LEU A 91 3.32 -30.20 4.46
C LEU A 91 4.54 -31.13 4.43
N SER A 92 5.44 -30.92 3.48
CA SER A 92 6.68 -31.71 3.36
C SER A 92 7.76 -31.30 4.36
N GLY A 93 7.57 -30.19 5.09
CA GLY A 93 8.55 -29.67 6.05
C GLY A 93 9.71 -28.91 5.39
N ARG A 94 9.64 -28.64 4.08
CA ARG A 94 10.60 -27.78 3.38
C ARG A 94 10.58 -26.36 3.96
N TYR A 95 9.40 -25.87 4.31
CA TYR A 95 9.20 -24.65 5.09
C TYR A 95 8.38 -24.95 6.35
N ARG A 96 8.72 -24.32 7.47
CA ARG A 96 7.99 -24.42 8.75
C ARG A 96 8.03 -23.08 9.48
N LEU A 97 7.09 -22.85 10.40
CA LEU A 97 7.10 -21.65 11.23
C LEU A 97 8.35 -21.61 12.13
N ALA A 98 8.92 -20.41 12.30
CA ALA A 98 10.07 -20.18 13.16
C ALA A 98 9.70 -20.09 14.66
N ALA A 99 8.43 -19.84 14.97
CA ALA A 99 7.94 -19.81 16.35
C ALA A 99 8.23 -21.12 17.08
N THR A 100 8.52 -21.06 18.38
CA THR A 100 8.74 -22.27 19.20
C THR A 100 8.16 -22.08 20.60
N PRO A 101 7.28 -22.99 21.08
CA PRO A 101 6.65 -24.08 20.33
C PRO A 101 5.61 -23.57 19.32
N VAL A 102 5.40 -24.32 18.23
CA VAL A 102 4.27 -24.10 17.31
C VAL A 102 3.11 -24.99 17.75
N SER A 103 1.91 -24.42 17.93
CA SER A 103 0.73 -25.21 18.28
C SER A 103 0.13 -25.92 17.05
N PRO A 104 -0.58 -27.04 17.22
CA PRO A 104 -1.31 -27.68 16.13
C PRO A 104 -2.26 -26.72 15.41
N GLU A 105 -2.95 -25.84 16.14
CA GLU A 105 -3.88 -24.86 15.58
C GLU A 105 -3.18 -23.83 14.69
N GLN A 106 -1.95 -23.42 15.03
CA GLN A 106 -1.16 -22.54 14.18
C GLN A 106 -0.74 -23.22 12.88
N ASN A 107 -0.36 -24.50 12.94
CA ASN A 107 -0.06 -25.27 11.73
C ASN A 107 -1.29 -25.45 10.84
N ASP A 108 -2.44 -25.78 11.44
CA ASP A 108 -3.70 -25.94 10.71
C ASP A 108 -4.13 -24.61 10.05
N TYR A 109 -3.97 -23.50 10.77
CA TYR A 109 -4.24 -22.16 10.23
C TYR A 109 -3.36 -21.88 9.01
N VAL A 110 -2.04 -22.02 9.13
CA VAL A 110 -1.10 -21.71 8.03
C VAL A 110 -1.35 -22.60 6.82
N LEU A 111 -1.57 -23.90 7.01
CA LEU A 111 -1.90 -24.80 5.92
C LEU A 111 -3.19 -24.38 5.21
N ASN A 112 -4.23 -24.03 5.97
CA ASN A 112 -5.49 -23.55 5.41
C ASN A 112 -5.33 -22.21 4.68
N TYR A 113 -4.53 -21.28 5.22
CA TYR A 113 -4.23 -20.00 4.60
C TYR A 113 -3.50 -20.18 3.25
N LEU A 114 -2.43 -20.98 3.21
CA LEU A 114 -1.70 -21.30 1.98
C LEU A 114 -2.61 -21.96 0.94
N THR A 115 -3.46 -22.91 1.36
CA THR A 115 -4.41 -23.60 0.47
C THR A 115 -5.43 -22.63 -0.13
N GLN A 116 -5.94 -21.68 0.65
CA GLN A 116 -6.86 -20.66 0.14
C GLN A 116 -6.18 -19.71 -0.85
N LEU A 117 -4.94 -19.30 -0.59
CA LEU A 117 -4.17 -18.49 -1.55
C LEU A 117 -3.97 -19.23 -2.89
N GLU A 118 -3.65 -20.52 -2.86
CA GLU A 118 -3.54 -21.36 -4.06
C GLU A 118 -4.87 -21.46 -4.83
N GLN A 119 -6.01 -21.62 -4.14
CA GLN A 119 -7.34 -21.61 -4.76
C GLN A 119 -7.68 -20.27 -5.42
N MET A 120 -7.19 -19.17 -4.84
CA MET A 120 -7.30 -17.82 -5.39
C MET A 120 -6.28 -17.56 -6.52
N GLN A 121 -5.42 -18.53 -6.85
CA GLN A 121 -4.29 -18.38 -7.78
C GLN A 121 -3.37 -17.21 -7.39
N ARG A 122 -3.23 -16.98 -6.09
CA ARG A 122 -2.36 -15.95 -5.51
C ARG A 122 -1.11 -16.63 -4.93
N PRO A 123 0.10 -16.26 -5.38
CA PRO A 123 1.32 -16.77 -4.77
C PRO A 123 1.50 -16.20 -3.35
N PHE A 124 2.01 -17.03 -2.43
CA PHE A 124 2.48 -16.56 -1.13
C PHE A 124 3.99 -16.34 -1.17
N ILE A 125 4.39 -15.08 -1.11
CA ILE A 125 5.79 -14.63 -1.24
C ILE A 125 6.25 -14.14 0.12
N LEU A 126 7.42 -14.60 0.56
CA LEU A 126 8.03 -14.10 1.79
C LEU A 126 8.78 -12.79 1.52
N TRP A 127 8.44 -11.71 2.21
CA TRP A 127 9.11 -10.41 2.14
C TRP A 127 10.24 -10.30 3.16
N PRO A 128 11.25 -9.44 2.94
CA PRO A 128 12.11 -9.03 4.05
C PRO A 128 11.28 -8.29 5.12
N PRO A 129 11.66 -8.29 6.40
CA PRO A 129 10.98 -7.47 7.40
C PRO A 129 11.03 -6.00 7.01
N HIS A 130 9.88 -5.36 6.89
CA HIS A 130 9.72 -3.99 6.43
C HIS A 130 8.56 -3.31 7.17
N CYS A 131 8.52 -1.99 7.11
CA CYS A 131 7.50 -1.13 7.70
C CYS A 131 7.20 -1.49 9.16
N LEU A 132 8.26 -1.85 9.91
CA LEU A 132 8.13 -2.37 11.27
C LEU A 132 7.71 -1.26 12.24
N ILE A 133 6.67 -1.52 13.02
CA ILE A 133 6.11 -0.54 13.99
C ILE A 133 7.22 0.07 14.86
N GLY A 134 7.28 1.41 14.87
CA GLY A 134 8.22 2.16 15.69
C GLY A 134 9.65 2.25 15.12
N THR A 135 9.89 1.75 13.92
CA THR A 135 11.18 1.88 13.22
C THR A 135 11.17 3.04 12.22
N PRO A 136 12.35 3.57 11.82
CA PRO A 136 12.42 4.59 10.78
C PRO A 136 11.78 4.17 9.45
N GLY A 137 11.82 2.88 9.12
CA GLY A 137 11.24 2.33 7.90
C GLY A 137 9.72 2.43 7.80
N HIS A 138 9.05 2.43 8.96
CA HIS A 138 7.59 2.62 9.06
C HIS A 138 7.14 4.06 8.78
N ASN A 139 8.01 5.04 8.96
CA ASN A 139 7.64 6.44 8.71
C ASN A 139 7.45 6.70 7.21
N LEU A 140 6.62 7.71 6.87
CA LEU A 140 6.60 8.26 5.52
C LEU A 140 7.98 8.77 5.10
N ASN A 141 8.19 8.83 3.78
CA ASN A 141 9.29 9.61 3.19
C ASN A 141 9.33 11.03 3.79
N THR A 142 10.53 11.53 4.11
CA THR A 142 10.72 12.78 4.86
C THR A 142 10.18 14.01 4.12
N GLU A 143 10.40 14.11 2.81
CA GLU A 143 9.93 15.23 1.99
C GLU A 143 8.41 15.23 1.87
N LEU A 144 7.81 14.05 1.69
CA LEU A 144 6.36 13.91 1.68
C LEU A 144 5.76 14.24 3.06
N ALA A 145 6.34 13.73 4.14
CA ALA A 145 5.92 14.03 5.50
C ALA A 145 5.94 15.54 5.77
N GLN A 146 7.01 16.23 5.33
CA GLN A 146 7.11 17.68 5.45
C GLN A 146 6.03 18.41 4.62
N ALA A 147 5.77 17.98 3.38
CA ALA A 147 4.72 18.56 2.55
C ALA A 147 3.32 18.39 3.17
N LEU A 148 3.06 17.25 3.81
CA LEU A 148 1.83 17.00 4.57
C LEU A 148 1.73 17.93 5.78
N SER A 149 2.77 18.07 6.60
CA SER A 149 2.76 19.01 7.73
C SER A 149 2.55 20.46 7.29
N ASN A 150 3.14 20.85 6.15
CA ASN A 150 2.92 22.17 5.55
C ASN A 150 1.48 22.34 5.05
N TRP A 151 0.88 21.28 4.50
CA TRP A 151 -0.53 21.27 4.12
C TRP A 151 -1.46 21.42 5.34
N GLU A 152 -1.22 20.68 6.42
CA GLU A 152 -1.99 20.78 7.67
C GLU A 152 -1.91 22.20 8.24
N THR A 153 -0.70 22.76 8.32
CA THR A 153 -0.46 24.12 8.82
C THR A 153 -1.19 25.18 7.99
N ARG A 154 -1.17 25.05 6.65
CA ARG A 154 -1.82 26.02 5.75
C ARG A 154 -3.36 25.92 5.76
N THR A 155 -3.90 24.72 5.94
CA THR A 155 -5.34 24.47 5.81
C THR A 155 -6.07 24.38 7.16
N GLY A 156 -5.35 24.17 8.26
CA GLY A 156 -5.91 23.91 9.58
C GLY A 156 -6.64 22.55 9.66
N LYS A 157 -6.37 21.62 8.73
CA LYS A 157 -7.02 20.31 8.66
C LYS A 157 -6.00 19.20 8.91
N PRO A 158 -6.34 18.16 9.68
CA PRO A 158 -5.43 17.03 9.87
C PRO A 158 -5.41 16.10 8.65
N VAL A 159 -4.27 15.46 8.42
CA VAL A 159 -4.16 14.25 7.58
C VAL A 159 -4.76 13.08 8.35
N THR A 160 -5.55 12.25 7.67
CA THR A 160 -6.02 10.99 8.24
C THR A 160 -5.00 9.90 7.97
N PHE A 161 -4.31 9.43 9.00
CA PHE A 161 -3.42 8.28 8.91
C PHE A 161 -4.16 6.97 9.17
N MET A 162 -3.89 5.96 8.37
CA MET A 162 -4.54 4.66 8.42
C MET A 162 -3.53 3.53 8.38
N GLN A 163 -3.54 2.68 9.41
CA GLN A 163 -2.67 1.52 9.47
C GLN A 163 -3.34 0.33 8.80
N LYS A 164 -2.53 -0.53 8.17
CA LYS A 164 -2.91 -1.85 7.65
C LYS A 164 -1.74 -2.81 7.85
N GLY A 165 -2.01 -4.12 7.93
CA GLY A 165 -0.96 -5.15 8.09
C GLY A 165 -0.62 -5.52 9.53
N GLU A 166 -1.33 -4.97 10.53
CA GLU A 166 -1.02 -5.25 11.95
C GLU A 166 -1.30 -6.70 12.36
N ASN A 167 -2.23 -7.37 11.68
CA ASN A 167 -2.53 -8.77 11.95
C ASN A 167 -1.41 -9.66 11.39
N ILE A 168 -0.65 -10.28 12.29
CA ILE A 168 0.54 -11.09 11.94
C ILE A 168 0.24 -12.36 11.14
N TRP A 169 -1.02 -12.73 10.91
CA TRP A 169 -1.40 -13.99 10.28
C TRP A 169 -1.95 -13.83 8.86
N THR A 170 -2.21 -12.60 8.41
CA THR A 170 -2.69 -12.35 7.06
C THR A 170 -2.07 -11.11 6.44
N GLU A 171 -1.72 -11.24 5.17
CA GLU A 171 -1.22 -10.14 4.36
C GLU A 171 -2.31 -9.08 4.13
N SER A 172 -1.92 -7.81 4.03
CA SER A 172 -2.83 -6.68 3.82
C SER A 172 -2.31 -5.66 2.81
N PHE A 173 -2.29 -6.03 1.53
CA PHE A 173 -1.93 -5.08 0.46
C PHE A 173 -2.95 -3.96 0.31
N SER A 174 -4.24 -4.30 0.28
CA SER A 174 -5.31 -3.30 0.14
C SER A 174 -5.50 -2.51 1.42
N ALA A 175 -5.68 -1.19 1.30
CA ALA A 175 -6.09 -0.34 2.41
C ALA A 175 -7.52 -0.62 2.92
N LEU A 176 -8.27 -1.46 2.22
CA LEU A 176 -9.66 -1.74 2.53
C LEU A 176 -9.89 -3.08 3.22
N LYS A 177 -9.00 -4.07 3.08
CA LYS A 177 -9.12 -5.37 3.75
C LYS A 177 -7.83 -6.19 3.62
N ALA A 178 -7.69 -7.18 4.48
CA ALA A 178 -6.69 -8.22 4.31
C ALA A 178 -6.99 -9.10 3.08
N VAL A 179 -5.96 -9.81 2.61
CA VAL A 179 -6.07 -10.76 1.50
C VAL A 179 -7.09 -11.86 1.81
N ILE A 180 -6.95 -12.47 2.99
CA ILE A 180 -7.94 -13.37 3.59
C ILE A 180 -8.27 -12.81 4.97
N PRO A 181 -9.42 -12.11 5.13
CA PRO A 181 -9.82 -11.58 6.43
C PRO A 181 -9.88 -12.66 7.51
N ASP A 182 -9.29 -12.38 8.66
CA ASP A 182 -9.37 -13.20 9.86
C ASP A 182 -10.71 -12.94 10.57
N PRO A 183 -11.60 -13.95 10.70
CA PRO A 183 -12.87 -13.79 11.40
C PRO A 183 -12.74 -13.38 12.88
N ALA A 184 -11.58 -13.63 13.50
CA ALA A 184 -11.29 -13.25 14.87
C ALA A 184 -10.83 -11.79 15.02
N ASP A 185 -10.48 -11.13 13.91
CA ASP A 185 -9.97 -9.76 13.90
C ASP A 185 -10.73 -8.89 12.89
N GLN A 186 -11.63 -8.05 13.40
CA GLN A 186 -12.44 -7.16 12.58
C GLN A 186 -11.62 -6.14 11.78
N ALA A 187 -10.40 -5.81 12.21
CA ALA A 187 -9.53 -4.88 11.50
C ALA A 187 -9.07 -5.43 10.14
N THR A 188 -9.07 -6.75 9.96
CA THR A 188 -8.75 -7.41 8.69
C THR A 188 -9.92 -7.43 7.69
N GLY A 189 -11.13 -7.12 8.16
CA GLY A 189 -12.34 -7.06 7.36
C GLY A 189 -12.43 -5.82 6.47
N LEU A 190 -13.51 -5.74 5.67
CA LEU A 190 -13.73 -4.59 4.79
C LEU A 190 -13.92 -3.29 5.58
N ASN A 191 -13.00 -2.35 5.42
CA ASN A 191 -13.04 -1.01 6.00
C ASN A 191 -14.01 -0.11 5.25
N ARG A 192 -15.31 -0.24 5.58
CA ARG A 192 -16.39 0.56 4.99
C ARG A 192 -16.26 2.05 5.28
N ALA A 193 -15.66 2.43 6.40
CA ALA A 193 -15.50 3.84 6.77
C ALA A 193 -14.65 4.60 5.74
N VAL A 194 -13.61 3.98 5.19
CA VAL A 194 -12.80 4.57 4.11
C VAL A 194 -13.61 4.77 2.84
N LEU A 195 -14.35 3.75 2.42
CA LEU A 195 -15.21 3.85 1.25
C LEU A 195 -16.23 4.97 1.39
N GLU A 196 -16.81 5.14 2.58
CA GLU A 196 -17.74 6.22 2.89
C GLU A 196 -17.06 7.60 2.88
N MET A 197 -15.82 7.70 3.38
CA MET A 197 -15.03 8.94 3.32
C MET A 197 -14.73 9.32 1.87
N LEU A 198 -14.23 8.37 1.08
CA LEU A 198 -13.94 8.57 -0.35
C LEU A 198 -15.21 8.95 -1.14
N ALA A 199 -16.35 8.34 -0.82
CA ALA A 199 -17.61 8.59 -1.52
C ALA A 199 -18.12 10.04 -1.38
N ARG A 200 -17.74 10.76 -0.32
CA ARG A 200 -18.13 12.16 -0.07
C ARG A 200 -17.40 13.18 -0.96
N SER A 201 -16.32 12.76 -1.62
CA SER A 201 -15.51 13.63 -2.48
C SER A 201 -16.09 13.71 -3.89
N ASP A 202 -15.81 14.79 -4.60
CA ASP A 202 -16.13 14.94 -6.02
C ASP A 202 -15.04 14.33 -6.91
N ARG A 203 -13.80 14.31 -6.39
CA ARG A 203 -12.60 13.79 -7.05
C ARG A 203 -11.70 13.11 -6.01
N ILE A 204 -11.10 11.98 -6.39
CA ILE A 204 -10.14 11.22 -5.56
C ILE A 204 -8.86 11.06 -6.37
N LEU A 205 -7.79 11.72 -5.93
CA LEU A 205 -6.44 11.53 -6.45
C LEU A 205 -5.81 10.33 -5.72
N ILE A 206 -5.23 9.39 -6.45
CA ILE A 206 -4.57 8.21 -5.88
C ILE A 206 -3.09 8.22 -6.28
N ALA A 207 -2.22 8.12 -5.29
CA ALA A 207 -0.76 8.02 -5.41
C ALA A 207 -0.22 7.08 -4.33
N GLY A 208 1.07 6.72 -4.44
CA GLY A 208 1.73 5.90 -3.42
C GLY A 208 2.42 4.67 -3.98
N GLN A 209 2.74 3.71 -3.12
CA GLN A 209 3.54 2.53 -3.47
C GLN A 209 2.88 1.23 -2.99
N ALA A 210 3.13 0.09 -3.63
CA ALA A 210 3.61 -0.03 -5.01
C ALA A 210 2.43 -0.09 -5.99
N SER A 211 2.58 0.43 -7.20
CA SER A 211 1.55 0.38 -8.27
C SER A 211 1.17 -1.05 -8.67
N SER A 212 2.03 -2.03 -8.40
CA SER A 212 1.82 -3.46 -8.66
C SER A 212 1.11 -4.22 -7.53
N HIS A 213 1.13 -3.68 -6.31
CA HIS A 213 0.64 -4.34 -5.08
C HIS A 213 -0.38 -3.45 -4.36
N CYS A 214 0.01 -2.76 -3.29
CA CYS A 214 -0.92 -2.05 -2.41
C CYS A 214 -1.82 -1.05 -3.14
N VAL A 215 -1.29 -0.29 -4.10
CA VAL A 215 -2.08 0.65 -4.90
C VAL A 215 -3.08 -0.10 -5.79
N LYS A 216 -2.63 -1.12 -6.52
CA LYS A 216 -3.49 -1.93 -7.40
C LYS A 216 -4.61 -2.61 -6.62
N GLU A 217 -4.28 -3.26 -5.51
CA GLU A 217 -5.23 -3.98 -4.67
C GLU A 217 -6.24 -3.03 -4.02
N THR A 218 -5.79 -1.87 -3.54
CA THR A 218 -6.68 -0.83 -3.01
C THR A 218 -7.63 -0.31 -4.08
N ILE A 219 -7.16 -0.02 -5.29
CA ILE A 219 -8.02 0.42 -6.40
C ILE A 219 -9.03 -0.67 -6.77
N ASN A 220 -8.59 -1.93 -6.88
CA ASN A 220 -9.48 -3.06 -7.18
C ASN A 220 -10.58 -3.21 -6.14
N ASP A 221 -10.25 -3.13 -4.85
CA ASP A 221 -11.24 -3.20 -3.78
C ASP A 221 -12.18 -1.97 -3.77
N ILE A 222 -11.68 -0.77 -4.10
CA ILE A 222 -12.53 0.42 -4.30
C ILE A 222 -13.54 0.17 -5.42
N LEU A 223 -13.12 -0.41 -6.54
CA LEU A 223 -13.99 -0.70 -7.68
C LEU A 223 -14.99 -1.83 -7.37
N GLN A 224 -14.58 -2.81 -6.57
CA GLN A 224 -15.41 -3.95 -6.21
C GLN A 224 -16.46 -3.61 -5.14
N PHE A 225 -16.06 -2.89 -4.09
CA PHE A 225 -16.88 -2.68 -2.88
C PHE A 225 -17.40 -1.25 -2.74
N GLY A 226 -16.86 -0.29 -3.49
CA GLY A 226 -17.32 1.09 -3.49
C GLY A 226 -18.69 1.25 -4.15
N ALA A 227 -19.34 2.38 -3.87
CA ALA A 227 -20.57 2.75 -4.56
C ALA A 227 -20.32 2.86 -6.08
N ALA A 228 -21.31 2.49 -6.91
CA ALA A 228 -21.15 2.40 -8.36
C ALA A 228 -20.61 3.70 -9.03
N GLY A 229 -20.92 4.86 -8.46
CA GLY A 229 -20.44 6.16 -8.96
C GLY A 229 -18.99 6.50 -8.58
N LEU A 230 -18.39 5.78 -7.63
CA LEU A 230 -17.06 6.07 -7.08
C LEU A 230 -15.97 5.98 -8.14
N LYS A 231 -16.08 5.01 -9.06
CA LYS A 231 -15.14 4.83 -10.17
C LYS A 231 -14.95 6.09 -11.03
N HIS A 232 -16.01 6.89 -11.18
CA HIS A 232 -16.00 8.11 -12.00
C HIS A 232 -15.30 9.28 -11.30
N LYS A 233 -14.99 9.14 -10.01
CA LYS A 233 -14.30 10.14 -9.20
C LYS A 233 -12.79 9.88 -9.13
N LEU A 234 -12.35 8.69 -9.51
CA LEU A 234 -10.95 8.26 -9.37
C LEU A 234 -10.06 8.91 -10.43
N VAL A 235 -8.90 9.38 -9.98
CA VAL A 235 -7.79 9.84 -10.80
C VAL A 235 -6.51 9.22 -10.27
N VAL A 236 -5.92 8.32 -11.05
CA VAL A 236 -4.66 7.65 -10.69
C VAL A 236 -3.50 8.50 -11.18
N LEU A 237 -2.63 8.93 -10.26
CA LEU A 237 -1.43 9.72 -10.54
C LEU A 237 -0.31 8.80 -11.00
N THR A 238 -0.29 8.50 -12.31
CA THR A 238 0.58 7.48 -12.92
C THR A 238 2.07 7.72 -12.75
N ASP A 239 2.48 8.98 -12.57
CA ASP A 239 3.85 9.28 -12.23
C ASP A 239 4.06 9.14 -10.72
N CYS A 240 3.11 9.40 -9.83
CA CYS A 240 3.33 9.31 -8.37
C CYS A 240 3.21 7.89 -7.79
N MET A 241 3.67 6.88 -8.52
CA MET A 241 3.71 5.47 -8.13
C MET A 241 4.62 4.64 -9.04
N SER A 242 5.25 3.60 -8.49
CA SER A 242 6.15 2.71 -9.23
C SER A 242 5.85 1.23 -8.93
N PRO A 243 6.10 0.33 -9.89
CA PRO A 243 5.92 -1.10 -9.67
C PRO A 243 7.10 -1.68 -8.88
N VAL A 244 6.85 -2.74 -8.11
CA VAL A 244 7.93 -3.62 -7.65
C VAL A 244 8.67 -4.19 -8.87
N SER A 245 10.00 -4.28 -8.81
CA SER A 245 10.85 -4.78 -9.91
C SER A 245 10.29 -6.08 -10.52
N GLY A 246 10.15 -6.11 -11.84
CA GLY A 246 9.63 -7.27 -12.58
C GLY A 246 8.12 -7.30 -12.77
N PHE A 247 7.38 -6.32 -12.23
CA PHE A 247 5.93 -6.17 -12.40
C PHE A 247 5.53 -5.03 -13.36
N GLU A 248 6.48 -4.46 -14.11
CA GLU A 248 6.25 -3.30 -14.98
C GLU A 248 5.15 -3.58 -16.01
N ALA A 249 5.25 -4.71 -16.73
CA ALA A 249 4.24 -5.10 -17.73
C ALA A 249 2.85 -5.34 -17.11
N ALA A 250 2.80 -5.88 -15.89
CA ALA A 250 1.54 -6.11 -15.18
C ALA A 250 0.87 -4.79 -14.77
N VAL A 251 1.65 -3.76 -14.44
CA VAL A 251 1.14 -2.41 -14.15
C VAL A 251 0.70 -1.68 -15.41
N GLU A 252 1.43 -1.80 -16.52
CA GLU A 252 1.01 -1.26 -17.81
C GLU A 252 -0.33 -1.85 -18.27
N GLN A 253 -0.49 -3.17 -18.13
CA GLN A 253 -1.75 -3.85 -18.39
C GLN A 253 -2.86 -3.32 -17.46
N PHE A 254 -2.59 -3.24 -16.16
CA PHE A 254 -3.56 -2.73 -15.18
C PHE A 254 -4.02 -1.29 -15.51
N PHE A 255 -3.10 -0.39 -15.86
CA PHE A 255 -3.45 0.97 -16.28
C PHE A 255 -4.27 0.98 -17.57
N THR A 256 -3.98 0.09 -18.52
CA THR A 256 -4.79 -0.07 -19.72
C THR A 256 -6.22 -0.51 -19.37
N GLU A 257 -6.38 -1.45 -18.46
CA GLU A 257 -7.67 -1.92 -17.95
C GLU A 257 -8.44 -0.79 -17.25
N LEU A 258 -7.80 -0.04 -16.35
CA LEU A 258 -8.43 1.10 -15.68
C LEU A 258 -8.93 2.14 -16.70
N ARG A 259 -8.09 2.49 -17.68
CA ARG A 259 -8.47 3.43 -18.75
C ARG A 259 -9.66 2.91 -19.55
N SER A 260 -9.68 1.61 -19.87
CA SER A 260 -10.80 0.98 -20.60
C SER A 260 -12.13 1.03 -19.83
N GLN A 261 -12.06 1.04 -18.49
CA GLN A 261 -13.21 1.20 -17.60
C GLN A 261 -13.65 2.66 -17.42
N GLY A 262 -12.98 3.61 -18.09
CA GLY A 262 -13.24 5.05 -18.00
C GLY A 262 -12.65 5.71 -16.76
N ILE A 263 -11.73 5.05 -16.05
CA ILE A 263 -11.01 5.63 -14.93
C ILE A 263 -9.92 6.54 -15.46
N ARG A 264 -9.80 7.72 -14.84
CA ARG A 264 -8.86 8.73 -15.30
C ARG A 264 -7.44 8.38 -14.82
N LEU A 265 -6.51 8.41 -15.76
CA LEU A 265 -5.08 8.41 -15.49
C LEU A 265 -4.55 9.82 -15.78
N ALA A 266 -3.69 10.34 -14.92
CA ALA A 266 -3.06 11.64 -15.10
C ALA A 266 -1.66 11.65 -14.48
N THR A 267 -0.86 12.63 -14.86
CA THR A 267 0.39 12.97 -14.18
C THR A 267 0.14 14.03 -13.11
N SER A 268 1.03 14.13 -12.14
CA SER A 268 1.06 15.20 -11.14
C SER A 268 1.09 16.59 -11.79
N ALA A 269 1.81 16.75 -12.91
CA ALA A 269 1.90 18.00 -13.64
C ALA A 269 0.55 18.42 -14.27
N GLU A 270 -0.18 17.48 -14.88
CA GLU A 270 -1.52 17.74 -15.44
C GLU A 270 -2.50 18.15 -14.33
N ILE A 271 -2.48 17.45 -13.20
CA ILE A 271 -3.34 17.78 -12.05
C ILE A 271 -2.97 19.11 -11.42
N ALA A 272 -1.69 19.46 -11.35
CA ALA A 272 -1.26 20.77 -10.91
C ALA A 272 -1.84 21.88 -11.81
N LEU A 273 -1.80 21.72 -13.13
CA LEU A 273 -2.37 22.71 -14.06
C LEU A 273 -3.88 22.89 -13.89
N GLU A 274 -4.61 21.82 -13.59
CA GLU A 274 -6.06 21.88 -13.35
C GLU A 274 -6.45 22.52 -12.02
N LEU A 275 -5.65 22.29 -10.98
CA LEU A 275 -5.98 22.70 -9.62
C LEU A 275 -5.33 24.02 -9.20
N VAL A 276 -4.34 24.51 -9.96
CA VAL A 276 -3.81 25.87 -9.76
C VAL A 276 -4.95 26.87 -10.00
N PRO A 277 -5.28 27.73 -9.01
CA PRO A 277 -6.29 28.76 -9.20
C PRO A 277 -5.83 29.72 -10.32
N ALA A 278 -6.74 30.07 -11.23
CA ALA A 278 -6.48 30.95 -12.39
C ALA A 278 -5.91 32.35 -12.04
N ASN A 279 -5.73 32.69 -10.76
CA ASN A 279 -5.27 33.99 -10.25
C ASN A 279 -4.02 33.94 -9.36
N THR A 280 -3.14 32.95 -9.50
CA THR A 280 -1.79 33.03 -8.89
C THR A 280 -0.76 33.54 -9.89
N LYS A 281 -0.85 34.84 -10.21
CA LYS A 281 0.33 35.63 -10.56
C LYS A 281 0.84 36.23 -9.26
N PHE A 282 1.98 35.75 -8.78
CA PHE A 282 2.86 36.55 -7.94
C PHE A 282 3.87 37.24 -8.85
#